data_AF-A0A3M5PLJ8-F1
#
_entry.id   AF-A0A3M5PLJ8-F1
#
_cell.length_a   1.000
_cell.length_b   1.000
_cell.length_c   1.000
_cell.angle_alpha   90.00
_cell.angle_beta   90.00
_cell.angle_gamma   90.00
#
_symmetry.space_group_name_H-M   'P 1'
#
loop_
_entity.id
_entity.type
_entity.pdbx_description
1 polymer ?
#
loop_
_entity_poly.entity_id
_entity_poly.type
_entity_poly.pdbx_seq_one_letter_code
_entity_poly.pdbx_strand_id
1 'polypeptide(L)'
;MSDFDAEQMIGPSAVMSGSDFGLEEAIRVTQEKFPDRSFCVVSEWVWLDLDAPDLVVEELALEGKKPTMLLVFDVLFDSSTNFQSHWFRSTPMMDFTDGMFFQTQNKLYVLLGHGRRKSMLLSAVMRLF
;
A
#
# COMPACT_ATOMS: atom_id res chain seq x y z
N MET A 1 -12.26 15.78 11.56
CA MET A 1 -11.49 14.85 10.73
C MET A 1 -12.52 13.89 10.19
N SER A 2 -12.82 13.94 8.89
CA SER A 2 -13.85 13.07 8.32
C SER A 2 -13.42 11.63 8.54
N ASP A 3 -14.21 10.86 9.30
CA ASP A 3 -14.08 9.41 9.36
C ASP A 3 -14.22 8.89 7.93
N PHE A 4 -13.07 8.63 7.30
CA PHE A 4 -13.03 7.95 6.04
C PHE A 4 -13.36 6.48 6.35
N ASP A 5 -14.64 6.11 6.15
CA ASP A 5 -15.05 4.72 6.29
C ASP A 5 -14.52 3.93 5.10
N ALA A 6 -13.30 3.39 5.23
CA ALA A 6 -12.83 2.34 4.35
C ALA A 6 -13.91 1.25 4.19
N GLU A 7 -14.70 0.98 5.23
CA GLU A 7 -15.83 0.06 5.19
C GLU A 7 -16.91 0.44 4.16
N GLN A 8 -17.19 1.74 3.93
CA GLN A 8 -18.11 2.15 2.86
C GLN A 8 -17.53 1.91 1.47
N MET A 9 -16.22 2.03 1.30
CA MET A 9 -15.58 1.94 -0.01
C MET A 9 -15.19 0.52 -0.40
N ILE A 10 -14.72 -0.28 0.55
CA ILE A 10 -14.28 -1.65 0.32
C ILE A 10 -15.19 -2.69 0.97
N GLY A 11 -16.10 -2.32 1.88
CA GLY A 11 -16.92 -3.29 2.62
C GLY A 11 -16.13 -4.04 3.71
N PRO A 12 -16.68 -5.18 4.21
CA PRO A 12 -16.07 -5.97 5.27
C PRO A 12 -14.63 -6.36 4.95
N SER A 13 -13.76 -6.26 5.95
CA SER A 13 -12.31 -6.44 5.82
C SER A 13 -11.68 -6.67 7.19
N ALA A 14 -10.55 -7.39 7.21
CA ALA A 14 -9.83 -7.70 8.45
C ALA A 14 -8.90 -6.54 8.84
N VAL A 15 -8.68 -6.32 10.14
CA VAL A 15 -7.64 -5.40 10.61
C VAL A 15 -6.27 -5.97 10.30
N MET A 16 -5.34 -5.14 9.85
CA MET A 16 -3.94 -5.49 9.63
C MET A 16 -3.05 -4.49 10.35
N SER A 17 -2.17 -4.96 11.23
CA SER A 17 -1.22 -4.10 11.91
C SER A 17 -0.18 -3.54 10.93
N GLY A 18 0.05 -2.24 10.99
CA GLY A 18 1.23 -1.58 10.44
C GLY A 18 2.21 -1.22 11.56
N SER A 19 3.09 -0.25 11.30
CA SER A 19 4.06 0.21 12.28
C SER A 19 3.44 1.18 13.29
N ASP A 20 3.84 1.04 14.55
CA ASP A 20 3.52 1.97 15.65
C ASP A 20 4.48 3.18 15.71
N PHE A 21 5.35 3.33 14.71
CA PHE A 21 6.25 4.48 14.64
C PHE A 21 5.50 5.80 14.45
N GLY A 22 6.03 6.85 15.07
CA GLY A 22 5.66 8.22 14.72
C GLY A 22 6.17 8.60 13.32
N LEU A 23 5.55 9.58 12.68
CA LEU A 23 5.86 10.01 11.31
C LEU A 23 7.35 10.34 11.12
N GLU A 24 7.93 11.14 12.01
CA GLU A 24 9.34 11.56 11.93
C GLU A 24 10.31 10.37 12.06
N GLU A 25 10.01 9.44 12.98
CA GLU A 25 10.78 8.22 13.17
C GLU A 25 10.72 7.33 11.92
N ALA A 26 9.53 7.18 11.34
CA ALA A 26 9.32 6.41 10.13
C ALA A 26 10.10 7.01 8.96
N ILE A 27 10.10 8.33 8.79
CA ILE A 27 10.90 9.04 7.78
C ILE A 27 12.39 8.74 7.99
N ARG A 28 12.90 8.90 9.21
CA ARG A 28 14.32 8.70 9.52
C ARG A 28 14.78 7.28 9.22
N VAL A 29 14.09 6.27 9.78
CA VAL A 29 14.42 4.85 9.57
C VAL A 29 14.33 4.46 8.10
N THR A 30 13.36 5.02 7.37
CA THR A 30 13.22 4.75 5.92
C THR A 30 14.40 5.31 5.14
N GLN A 31 14.82 6.55 5.43
CA GLN A 31 15.97 7.19 4.78
C GLN A 31 17.28 6.47 5.08
N GLU A 32 17.46 5.98 6.32
CA GLU A 32 18.63 5.20 6.71
C GLU A 32 18.68 3.84 5.97
N LYS A 33 17.53 3.17 5.84
CA LYS A 33 17.46 1.84 5.23
C LYS A 33 17.43 1.86 3.69
N PHE A 34 16.84 2.89 3.10
CA PHE A 34 16.60 3.01 1.66
C PHE A 34 16.99 4.40 1.14
N PRO A 35 18.28 4.80 1.24
CA PRO A 35 18.72 6.18 0.99
C PRO A 35 18.42 6.70 -0.43
N ASP A 36 18.39 5.81 -1.42
CA ASP A 36 18.21 6.17 -2.84
C ASP A 36 16.79 5.90 -3.37
N ARG A 37 15.85 5.47 -2.53
CA ARG A 37 14.47 5.21 -2.95
C ARG A 37 13.54 6.37 -2.59
N SER A 38 12.64 6.69 -3.52
CA SER A 38 11.47 7.49 -3.19
C SER A 38 10.49 6.69 -2.33
N PHE A 39 9.87 7.35 -1.36
CA PHE A 39 8.90 6.72 -0.48
C PHE A 39 7.74 7.63 -0.10
N CYS A 40 6.62 6.99 0.21
CA CYS A 40 5.49 7.60 0.89
C CYS A 40 5.36 7.02 2.29
N VAL A 41 5.09 7.87 3.27
CA VAL A 41 4.53 7.42 4.55
C VAL A 41 3.03 7.61 4.49
N VAL A 42 2.28 6.54 4.73
CA VAL A 42 0.83 6.51 4.57
C VAL A 42 0.14 6.11 5.86
N SER A 43 -1.03 6.67 6.05
CA SER A 43 -2.02 6.23 7.03
C SER A 43 -3.29 5.82 6.27
N GLU A 44 -4.26 5.20 6.95
CA GLU A 44 -5.52 4.77 6.34
C GLU A 44 -5.29 4.01 5.02
N TRP A 45 -4.78 2.79 5.13
CA TRP A 45 -4.39 1.98 3.98
C TRP A 45 -5.08 0.62 3.99
N VAL A 46 -5.26 0.07 2.79
CA VAL A 46 -5.87 -1.24 2.59
C VAL A 46 -4.93 -2.11 1.76
N TRP A 47 -4.54 -3.23 2.36
CA TRP A 47 -3.88 -4.35 1.70
C TRP A 47 -4.89 -5.14 0.88
N LEU A 48 -4.75 -5.11 -0.44
CA LEU A 48 -5.61 -5.81 -1.38
C LEU A 48 -4.93 -7.06 -1.90
N ASP A 49 -5.40 -8.23 -1.49
CA ASP A 49 -5.07 -9.49 -2.16
C ASP A 49 -5.93 -9.61 -3.43
N LEU A 50 -5.29 -9.77 -4.58
CA LEU A 50 -5.98 -9.86 -5.86
C LEU A 50 -6.44 -11.29 -6.09
N ASP A 51 -7.74 -11.48 -6.18
CA ASP A 51 -8.35 -12.69 -6.74
C ASP A 51 -8.26 -12.57 -8.27
N ALA A 52 -7.20 -13.14 -8.83
CA ALA A 52 -6.81 -13.04 -10.23
C ALA A 52 -6.67 -14.45 -10.84
N PRO A 53 -6.91 -14.61 -12.16
CA PRO A 53 -6.65 -15.88 -12.84
C PRO A 53 -5.19 -16.32 -12.70
N ASP A 54 -4.95 -17.63 -12.65
CA ASP A 54 -3.61 -18.22 -12.47
C ASP A 54 -2.58 -17.67 -13.47
N LEU A 55 -2.96 -17.50 -14.74
CA LEU A 55 -2.09 -16.92 -15.77
C LEU A 55 -1.55 -15.54 -15.36
N VAL A 56 -2.40 -14.69 -14.77
CA VAL A 56 -1.99 -13.35 -14.32
C VAL A 56 -1.07 -13.45 -13.10
N VAL A 57 -1.34 -14.40 -12.20
CA VAL A 57 -0.49 -14.65 -11.02
C VAL A 57 0.89 -15.14 -11.45
N GLU A 58 0.96 -16.03 -12.44
CA GLU A 58 2.20 -16.54 -13.01
C GLU A 58 3.00 -15.44 -13.73
N GLU A 59 2.33 -14.59 -14.54
CA GLU A 59 2.96 -13.44 -15.18
C GLU A 59 3.56 -12.47 -14.16
N LEU A 60 2.82 -12.15 -13.09
CA LEU A 60 3.34 -11.32 -12.00
C LEU A 60 4.56 -11.97 -11.35
N ALA A 61 4.51 -13.28 -11.09
CA ALA A 61 5.62 -13.99 -10.47
C ALA A 61 6.90 -13.99 -11.33
N LEU A 62 6.78 -14.09 -12.66
CA LEU A 62 7.89 -13.97 -13.60
C LEU A 62 8.57 -12.60 -13.54
N GLU A 63 7.81 -11.55 -13.20
CA GLU A 63 8.32 -10.20 -12.98
C GLU A 63 8.79 -9.94 -11.53
N GLY A 64 8.80 -10.95 -10.67
CA GLY A 64 9.13 -10.81 -9.25
C GLY A 64 8.08 -10.03 -8.45
N LYS A 65 6.83 -10.01 -8.93
CA LYS A 65 5.69 -9.35 -8.29
C LYS A 65 4.76 -10.37 -7.65
N LYS A 66 4.00 -9.89 -6.67
CA LYS A 66 2.97 -10.61 -5.93
C LYS A 66 1.60 -10.05 -6.32
N PRO A 67 0.53 -10.87 -6.36
CA PRO A 67 -0.83 -10.43 -6.66
C PRO A 67 -1.44 -9.66 -5.48
N THR A 68 -0.77 -8.59 -5.07
CA THR A 68 -1.10 -7.77 -3.92
C THR A 68 -0.89 -6.31 -4.29
N MET A 69 -1.85 -5.45 -3.96
CA MET A 69 -1.75 -4.01 -4.16
C MET A 69 -2.10 -3.27 -2.87
N LEU A 70 -1.67 -2.03 -2.76
CA LEU A 70 -2.08 -1.13 -1.69
C LEU A 70 -3.11 -0.16 -2.24
N LEU A 71 -4.18 0.08 -1.50
CA LEU A 71 -5.09 1.20 -1.71
C LEU A 71 -4.87 2.18 -0.56
N VAL A 72 -4.50 3.41 -0.92
CA VAL A 72 -4.05 4.45 0.02
C VAL A 72 -5.07 5.55 0.06
N PHE A 73 -5.48 5.95 1.27
CA PHE A 73 -6.43 7.02 1.48
C PHE A 73 -5.79 8.28 2.05
N ASP A 74 -4.72 8.13 2.83
CA ASP A 74 -4.03 9.25 3.44
C ASP A 74 -2.52 9.13 3.28
N VAL A 75 -1.91 10.21 2.75
CA VAL A 75 -0.46 10.32 2.58
C VAL A 75 0.04 11.37 3.56
N LEU A 76 0.75 10.91 4.58
CA LEU A 76 1.33 11.76 5.61
C LEU A 76 2.61 12.46 5.13
N PHE A 77 3.36 11.79 4.26
CA PHE A 77 4.61 12.31 3.70
C PHE A 77 4.89 11.67 2.34
N ASP A 78 5.42 12.47 1.39
CA ASP A 78 5.91 11.99 0.11
C ASP A 78 7.26 12.62 -0.20
N SER A 79 8.30 11.80 -0.33
CA SER A 79 9.66 12.26 -0.61
C SER A 79 9.84 12.82 -2.04
N SER A 80 8.86 12.64 -2.92
CA SER A 80 8.91 13.00 -4.36
C SER A 80 8.02 14.18 -4.75
N THR A 81 7.43 14.89 -3.78
CA THR A 81 6.66 16.15 -3.92
C THR A 81 5.33 16.12 -4.70
N ASN A 82 4.82 14.96 -5.14
CA ASN A 82 3.51 14.89 -5.79
C ASN A 82 2.38 14.53 -4.81
N PHE A 83 1.91 15.53 -4.07
CA PHE A 83 0.67 15.45 -3.31
C PHE A 83 -0.48 15.01 -4.22
N GLN A 84 -0.98 13.79 -4.04
CA GLN A 84 -2.23 13.34 -4.63
C GLN A 84 -3.34 13.63 -3.62
N SER A 85 -4.24 14.58 -3.91
CA SER A 85 -5.36 14.92 -3.00
C SER A 85 -6.52 13.91 -3.05
N HIS A 86 -6.31 12.77 -3.72
CA HIS A 86 -7.29 11.71 -3.88
C HIS A 86 -6.63 10.37 -3.53
N TRP A 87 -7.46 9.44 -3.09
CA TRP A 87 -7.03 8.07 -2.87
C TRP A 87 -6.53 7.44 -4.18
N PHE A 88 -5.61 6.50 -4.07
CA PHE A 88 -5.01 5.83 -5.21
C PHE A 88 -4.62 4.40 -4.85
N ARG A 89 -4.39 3.58 -5.87
CA ARG A 89 -3.73 2.28 -5.69
C ARG A 89 -2.26 2.34 -6.07
N SER A 90 -1.45 1.52 -5.42
CA SER A 90 -0.09 1.23 -5.85
C SER A 90 -0.07 0.42 -7.16
N THR A 91 1.12 0.05 -7.63
CA THR A 91 1.29 -1.11 -8.54
C THR A 91 1.43 -2.41 -7.73
N PRO A 92 1.45 -3.60 -8.37
CA PRO A 92 1.66 -4.86 -7.66
C PRO A 92 2.94 -4.85 -6.81
N MET A 93 2.81 -5.42 -5.61
CA MET A 93 3.87 -5.53 -4.63
C MET A 93 5.00 -6.39 -5.18
N MET A 94 6.24 -5.98 -4.94
CA MET A 94 7.40 -6.84 -5.12
C MET A 94 7.76 -7.52 -3.80
N ASP A 95 7.83 -6.72 -2.73
CA ASP A 95 8.22 -7.24 -1.42
C ASP A 95 7.55 -6.51 -0.27
N PHE A 96 7.53 -7.17 0.90
CA PHE A 96 7.06 -6.59 2.14
C PHE A 96 7.99 -6.99 3.28
N THR A 97 8.65 -6.00 3.89
CA THR A 97 9.65 -6.25 4.93
C THR A 97 9.35 -5.48 6.22
N ASP A 98 9.82 -6.04 7.33
CA ASP A 98 9.78 -5.41 8.67
C ASP A 98 8.39 -5.02 9.15
N GLY A 99 7.34 -5.61 8.57
CA GLY A 99 5.96 -5.31 8.92
C GLY A 99 5.46 -3.93 8.49
N MET A 100 6.24 -3.16 7.72
CA MET A 100 5.85 -1.79 7.35
C MET A 100 6.29 -1.33 5.96
N PHE A 101 7.28 -1.97 5.34
CA PHE A 101 7.84 -1.54 4.06
C PHE A 101 7.21 -2.30 2.90
N PHE A 102 6.18 -1.72 2.31
CA PHE A 102 5.52 -2.24 1.10
C PHE A 102 6.24 -1.71 -0.14
N GLN A 103 7.02 -2.58 -0.78
CA GLN A 103 7.85 -2.24 -1.92
C GLN A 103 7.13 -2.53 -3.23
N THR A 104 7.09 -1.54 -4.11
CA THR A 104 6.73 -1.71 -5.52
C THR A 104 7.94 -1.43 -6.40
N GLN A 105 7.75 -1.58 -7.72
CA GLN A 105 8.79 -1.31 -8.72
C GLN A 105 9.36 0.11 -8.60
N ASN A 106 8.51 1.13 -8.43
CA ASN A 106 8.93 2.53 -8.51
C ASN A 106 8.85 3.29 -7.18
N LYS A 107 8.14 2.76 -6.18
CA LYS A 107 7.90 3.46 -4.92
C LYS A 107 7.89 2.52 -3.73
N LEU A 108 8.40 2.99 -2.60
CA LEU A 108 8.25 2.35 -1.31
C LEU A 108 7.10 3.02 -0.55
N TYR A 109 6.23 2.22 0.06
CA TYR A 109 5.19 2.71 0.95
C TYR A 109 5.48 2.24 2.36
N VAL A 110 5.44 3.18 3.30
CA VAL A 110 5.68 2.95 4.73
C VAL A 110 4.34 2.99 5.43
N LEU A 111 3.90 1.84 5.91
CA LEU A 111 2.56 1.63 6.47
C LEU A 111 2.56 1.99 7.96
N LEU A 112 1.97 3.13 8.33
CA LEU A 112 1.78 3.52 9.72
C LEU A 112 0.38 3.19 10.21
N GLY A 113 0.28 2.90 11.51
CA GLY A 113 -0.96 2.56 12.17
C GLY A 113 -1.60 1.27 11.64
N HIS A 114 -2.81 0.98 12.10
CA HIS A 114 -3.57 -0.15 11.62
C HIS A 114 -4.16 0.18 10.25
N GLY A 115 -3.97 -0.72 9.30
CA GLY A 115 -4.70 -0.74 8.04
C GLY A 115 -5.76 -1.83 8.04
N ARG A 116 -6.26 -2.11 6.84
CA ARG A 116 -7.22 -3.20 6.60
C ARG A 116 -6.68 -4.14 5.54
N ARG A 117 -7.11 -5.41 5.56
CA ARG A 117 -6.79 -6.41 4.55
C ARG A 117 -8.06 -6.96 3.93
N LYS A 118 -8.08 -7.08 2.61
CA LYS A 118 -9.22 -7.56 1.85
C LYS A 118 -8.79 -8.31 0.59
N SER A 119 -9.48 -9.41 0.28
CA SER A 119 -9.40 -10.05 -1.03
C SER A 119 -10.46 -9.46 -1.97
N MET A 120 -10.07 -9.11 -3.19
CA MET A 120 -10.97 -8.55 -4.20
C MET A 120 -10.64 -9.09 -5.59
N LEU A 121 -11.68 -9.29 -6.41
CA LEU A 121 -11.51 -9.64 -7.82
C LEU A 121 -10.61 -8.60 -8.52
N LEU A 122 -9.63 -9.07 -9.28
CA LEU A 122 -8.74 -8.21 -10.08
C LEU A 122 -9.56 -7.22 -10.93
N SER A 123 -10.64 -7.69 -11.56
CA SER A 123 -11.51 -6.84 -12.37
C SER A 123 -12.21 -5.73 -11.58
N ALA A 124 -12.55 -5.98 -10.32
CA ALA A 124 -13.13 -4.96 -9.43
C ALA A 124 -12.05 -3.94 -9.01
N VAL A 125 -10.85 -4.43 -8.66
CA VAL A 125 -9.72 -3.54 -8.34
C VAL A 125 -9.42 -2.65 -9.55
N MET A 126 -9.31 -3.21 -10.76
CA MET A 126 -9.01 -2.43 -11.97
C MET A 126 -10.06 -1.38 -12.34
N ARG A 127 -11.30 -1.50 -11.85
CA ARG A 127 -12.39 -0.53 -12.07
C ARG A 127 -12.40 0.62 -11.07
N LEU A 128 -11.57 0.60 -10.04
CA LEU A 128 -11.47 1.70 -9.07
C LEU A 128 -10.82 2.97 -9.70
N PHE A 129 -10.73 3.11 -11.03
CA PHE A 129 -10.05 4.20 -11.76
C PHE A 129 -10.73 4.43 -13.12
#